data_AF-A0A183J0S2-F1
#
_entry.id   AF-A0A183J0S2-F1
#
_cell.length_a   1.000
_cell.length_b   1.000
_cell.length_c   1.000
_cell.angle_alpha   90.00
_cell.angle_beta   90.00
_cell.angle_gamma   90.00
#
_symmetry.space_group_name_H-M   'P 1'
#
loop_
_entity.id
_entity.type
_entity.pdbx_description
1 polymer ?
#
loop_
_entity_poly.entity_id
_entity_poly.type
_entity_poly.pdbx_seq_one_letter_code
_entity_poly.pdbx_strand_id
1 'polypeptide(L)'
;MVSEEVFRKLYIERKLGDVMKYEEDIEAAKRGQHVEVYYPVVTGLKDDLTGAKSDDEDLGSHGSEDTQSCCSSDDPATEKRSREKKENTSAFMRQRDESPNTKKVIL
;
A
#
# COMPACT_ATOMS: atom_id res chain seq x y z
N MET A 1 12.27 37.33 -9.67
CA MET A 1 11.72 36.85 -8.39
C MET A 1 10.19 36.75 -8.45
N VAL A 2 9.62 36.13 -9.48
CA VAL A 2 8.14 36.00 -9.63
C VAL A 2 7.64 34.66 -9.04
N SER A 3 8.50 33.66 -8.93
CA SER A 3 8.15 32.29 -8.53
C SER A 3 7.67 32.15 -7.09
N GLU A 4 8.31 32.84 -6.14
CA GLU A 4 8.02 32.66 -4.72
C GLU A 4 6.66 33.25 -4.30
N GLU A 5 6.27 34.38 -4.88
CA GLU A 5 4.96 34.99 -4.64
C GLU A 5 3.82 34.15 -5.23
N VAL A 6 4.07 33.51 -6.38
CA VAL A 6 3.12 32.59 -7.00
C VAL A 6 2.97 31.35 -6.11
N PHE A 7 4.07 30.76 -5.64
CA PHE A 7 4.04 29.60 -4.76
C PHE A 7 3.21 29.82 -3.49
N ARG A 8 3.34 31.00 -2.85
CA ARG A 8 2.56 31.33 -1.65
C ARG A 8 1.05 31.47 -1.86
N LYS A 9 0.61 31.71 -3.10
CA LYS A 9 -0.80 31.83 -3.47
C LYS A 9 -1.38 30.50 -3.98
N LEU A 10 -0.53 29.52 -4.28
CA LEU A 10 -0.96 28.21 -4.74
C LEU A 10 -1.54 27.42 -3.57
N TYR A 11 -2.69 26.80 -3.83
CA TYR A 11 -3.26 25.80 -2.93
C TYR A 11 -2.74 24.43 -3.36
N ILE A 12 -2.06 23.73 -2.46
CA ILE A 12 -1.47 22.42 -2.70
C ILE A 12 -2.25 21.40 -1.89
N GLU A 13 -2.90 20.46 -2.57
CA GLU A 13 -3.66 19.39 -1.93
C GLU A 13 -2.74 18.49 -1.10
N ARG A 14 -3.21 18.13 0.10
CA ARG A 14 -2.46 17.30 1.03
C ARG A 14 -2.66 15.80 0.79
N LYS A 15 -3.80 15.42 0.20
CA LYS A 15 -4.14 14.04 -0.12
C LYS A 15 -4.28 13.88 -1.62
N LEU A 16 -3.82 12.76 -2.15
CA LEU A 16 -3.92 12.46 -3.59
C LEU A 16 -5.36 12.30 -4.07
N GLY A 17 -6.27 11.86 -3.20
CA GLY A 17 -7.68 11.73 -3.52
C GLY A 17 -8.38 13.06 -3.81
N ASP A 18 -7.79 14.19 -3.40
CA ASP A 18 -8.34 15.53 -3.60
C ASP A 18 -7.78 16.17 -4.89
N VAL A 19 -6.79 15.54 -5.54
CA VAL A 19 -6.16 16.05 -6.77
C VAL A 19 -7.06 15.76 -7.98
N MET A 20 -7.76 16.78 -8.45
CA MET A 20 -8.76 16.67 -9.53
C MET A 20 -8.22 16.12 -10.86
N LYS A 21 -6.96 16.40 -11.19
CA LYS A 21 -6.34 16.11 -12.50
C LYS A 21 -5.20 15.09 -12.42
N TYR A 22 -5.18 14.30 -11.36
CA TYR A 22 -4.10 13.35 -11.08
C TYR A 22 -3.82 12.38 -12.25
N GLU A 23 -4.86 11.88 -12.92
CA GLU A 23 -4.71 10.97 -14.06
C GLU A 23 -4.03 11.65 -15.26
N GLU A 24 -4.43 12.89 -15.57
CA GLU A 24 -3.84 13.70 -16.65
C GLU A 24 -2.36 14.00 -16.35
N ASP A 25 -2.05 14.35 -15.10
CA ASP A 25 -0.69 14.66 -14.65
C ASP A 25 0.23 13.43 -14.78
N ILE A 26 -0.25 12.23 -14.40
CA ILE A 26 0.49 10.97 -14.59
C ILE A 26 0.73 10.70 -16.07
N GLU A 27 -0.29 10.86 -16.92
CA GLU A 27 -0.14 10.62 -18.34
C GLU A 27 0.87 11.56 -18.98
N ALA A 28 0.84 12.84 -18.60
CA ALA A 28 1.78 13.84 -19.08
C ALA A 28 3.21 13.53 -18.59
N ALA A 29 3.38 13.16 -17.32
CA ALA A 29 4.67 12.72 -16.78
C ALA A 29 5.22 11.49 -17.52
N LYS A 30 4.39 10.47 -17.78
CA LYS A 30 4.76 9.27 -18.55
C LYS A 30 5.16 9.58 -20.00
N ARG A 31 4.54 10.60 -20.60
CA ARG A 31 4.89 11.08 -21.95
C ARG A 31 6.18 11.92 -21.96
N GLY A 32 6.81 12.15 -20.80
CA GLY A 32 8.00 12.98 -20.67
C GLY A 32 7.69 14.48 -20.79
N GLN A 33 6.43 14.88 -20.64
CA GLN A 33 6.06 16.30 -20.59
C GLN A 33 6.40 16.84 -19.20
N HIS A 34 7.03 18.01 -19.16
CA HIS A 34 7.33 18.67 -17.90
C HIS A 34 6.03 19.27 -17.34
N VAL A 35 5.45 18.60 -16.34
CA VAL A 35 4.26 19.07 -15.62
C VAL A 35 4.72 19.75 -14.34
N GLU A 36 4.27 20.99 -14.13
CA GLU A 36 4.59 21.75 -12.93
C GLU A 36 3.61 21.35 -11.80
N VAL A 37 3.90 20.24 -11.13
CA VAL A 37 3.10 19.69 -10.01
C VAL A 37 3.84 19.82 -8.68
N TYR A 38 3.12 20.24 -7.64
CA TYR A 38 3.70 20.56 -6.33
C TYR A 38 3.25 19.63 -5.20
N TYR A 39 2.13 18.93 -5.37
CA TYR A 39 1.64 17.94 -4.41
C TYR A 39 2.60 16.76 -4.16
N PRO A 40 3.52 16.35 -5.08
CA PRO A 40 4.45 15.25 -4.79
C PRO A 40 5.39 15.53 -3.61
N VAL A 41 5.73 16.80 -3.40
CA VAL A 41 6.59 17.24 -2.28
C VAL A 41 5.88 17.01 -0.94
N VAL A 42 4.58 17.26 -0.87
CA VAL A 42 3.79 17.10 0.37
C VAL A 42 3.40 15.64 0.61
N THR A 43 3.15 14.90 -0.47
CA THR A 43 2.67 13.51 -0.42
C THR A 43 3.79 12.47 -0.41
N GLY A 44 5.06 12.89 -0.56
CA GLY A 44 6.20 11.97 -0.62
C GLY A 44 6.26 11.16 -1.92
N LEU A 45 5.68 11.66 -3.00
CA LEU A 45 5.71 11.01 -4.31
C LEU A 45 6.97 11.34 -5.08
N LYS A 46 7.37 10.39 -5.92
CA LYS A 46 8.42 10.61 -6.91
C LYS A 46 7.98 11.64 -7.95
N ASP A 47 8.97 12.21 -8.63
CA ASP A 47 8.73 13.27 -9.63
C ASP A 47 8.07 12.71 -10.91
N ASP A 48 8.20 11.41 -11.14
CA ASP A 48 7.49 10.67 -12.19
C ASP A 48 6.04 10.30 -11.79
N LEU A 49 5.61 10.72 -10.60
CA LEU A 49 4.32 10.39 -9.98
C LEU A 49 4.13 8.87 -9.77
N THR A 50 5.20 8.07 -9.90
CA THR A 50 5.14 6.62 -9.80
C THR A 50 5.51 6.15 -8.39
N GLY A 51 4.55 6.26 -7.49
CA GLY A 51 4.65 5.76 -6.12
C GLY A 51 5.52 6.62 -5.20
N ALA A 52 5.77 6.09 -4.00
CA ALA A 52 6.46 6.81 -2.94
C ALA A 52 7.97 6.91 -3.18
N LYS A 53 8.56 8.02 -2.75
CA LYS A 53 10.01 8.21 -2.61
C LYS A 53 10.53 7.27 -1.51
N SER A 54 11.71 6.72 -1.72
CA SER A 54 12.38 5.79 -0.80
C SER A 54 13.14 6.48 0.33
N ASP A 55 13.41 7.77 0.18
CA ASP A 55 14.27 8.51 1.10
C ASP A 55 13.43 9.48 1.93
N ASP A 56 13.56 9.33 3.25
CA ASP A 56 12.97 10.17 4.31
C ASP A 56 13.61 11.56 4.35
N GLU A 57 13.54 12.33 3.27
CA GLU A 57 13.84 13.77 3.32
C GLU A 57 12.60 14.47 3.94
N ASP A 58 12.54 14.45 5.28
CA ASP A 58 11.65 15.19 6.18
C ASP A 58 10.38 15.79 5.53
N LEU A 59 9.39 14.94 5.31
CA LEU A 59 8.01 15.38 5.02
C LEU A 59 7.48 16.06 6.29
N GLY A 60 7.56 17.39 6.33
CA GLY A 60 7.15 18.23 7.46
C GLY A 60 5.82 17.78 8.09
N SER A 61 5.94 17.04 9.20
CA SER A 61 4.83 16.53 9.99
C SER A 61 4.13 17.69 10.71
N HIS A 62 3.18 18.31 10.02
CA HIS A 62 2.23 19.22 10.67
C HIS A 62 0.80 18.86 10.27
N GLY A 63 0.25 17.86 10.97
CA GLY A 63 -1.18 17.78 11.27
C GLY A 63 -2.01 16.86 10.38
N SER A 64 -2.28 15.65 10.90
CA SER A 64 -3.60 14.99 10.92
C SER A 64 -3.43 13.59 11.52
N GLU A 65 -3.67 13.46 12.82
CA GLU A 65 -3.90 12.20 13.51
C GLU A 65 -5.21 11.59 12.96
N ASP A 66 -5.15 10.50 12.16
CA ASP A 66 -6.12 9.39 12.14
C ASP A 66 -5.75 8.40 11.01
N THR A 67 -5.00 7.34 11.36
CA THR A 67 -4.84 6.16 10.51
C THR A 67 -5.10 4.91 11.35
N GLN A 68 -6.37 4.65 11.67
CA GLN A 68 -6.81 3.29 11.99
C GLN A 68 -6.84 2.46 10.70
N SER A 69 -5.78 1.67 10.52
CA SER A 69 -5.72 0.55 9.60
C SER A 69 -6.69 -0.55 10.07
N CYS A 70 -7.83 -0.71 9.41
CA CYS A 70 -8.72 -1.86 9.58
C CYS A 70 -8.74 -2.72 8.31
N CYS A 71 -7.63 -3.39 8.04
CA CYS A 71 -7.59 -4.54 7.15
C CYS A 71 -8.32 -5.72 7.83
N SER A 72 -9.55 -5.99 7.41
CA SER A 72 -10.19 -7.30 7.60
C SER A 72 -10.94 -7.64 6.33
N SER A 73 -10.25 -8.34 5.43
CA SER A 73 -10.85 -9.03 4.30
C SER A 73 -11.71 -10.17 4.81
N ASP A 74 -13.03 -10.07 4.67
CA ASP A 74 -13.94 -11.21 4.81
C ASP A 74 -15.00 -11.10 3.71
N ASP A 75 -14.72 -11.75 2.57
CA ASP A 75 -15.63 -11.96 1.46
C ASP A 75 -16.12 -13.42 1.52
N PRO A 76 -17.36 -13.66 1.98
CA PRO A 76 -18.00 -14.96 1.78
C PRO A 76 -19.02 -14.92 0.63
N ALA A 77 -18.61 -15.56 -0.45
CA ALA A 77 -19.38 -15.91 -1.64
C ALA A 77 -20.75 -16.57 -1.33
N THR A 78 -21.81 -16.03 -1.93
CA THR A 78 -23.19 -16.53 -1.82
C THR A 78 -23.50 -17.60 -2.88
N GLU A 79 -23.25 -18.86 -2.50
CA GLU A 79 -24.10 -20.07 -2.58
C GLU A 79 -24.89 -20.53 -3.85
N LYS A 80 -24.73 -21.86 -4.11
CA LYS A 80 -25.64 -22.90 -4.70
C LYS A 80 -25.40 -23.30 -6.17
N ARG A 81 -25.41 -24.59 -6.58
CA ARG A 81 -25.49 -25.93 -5.95
C ARG A 81 -25.34 -26.98 -7.06
N SER A 82 -24.58 -28.06 -6.84
CA SER A 82 -24.90 -29.40 -7.36
C SER A 82 -24.11 -30.52 -6.63
N ARG A 83 -24.88 -31.39 -5.94
CA ARG A 83 -24.69 -32.82 -5.55
C ARG A 83 -23.43 -33.52 -6.12
N GLU A 84 -22.69 -34.38 -5.42
CA GLU A 84 -23.09 -35.49 -4.54
C GLU A 84 -21.85 -36.14 -3.87
N LYS A 85 -22.04 -36.72 -2.67
CA LYS A 85 -21.31 -37.86 -2.04
C LYS A 85 -19.78 -37.80 -1.78
N LYS A 86 -19.41 -37.79 -0.49
CA LYS A 86 -18.90 -38.98 0.24
C LYS A 86 -18.57 -38.62 1.70
N GLU A 87 -19.01 -39.50 2.59
CA GLU A 87 -18.74 -39.52 4.03
C GLU A 87 -17.25 -39.79 4.30
N ASN A 88 -16.68 -39.10 5.30
CA ASN A 88 -15.76 -39.60 6.33
C ASN A 88 -14.83 -38.47 6.82
N THR A 89 -15.30 -37.68 7.79
CA THR A 89 -14.45 -36.75 8.53
C THR A 89 -13.71 -37.52 9.62
N SER A 90 -12.57 -38.13 9.27
CA SER A 90 -11.61 -38.57 10.28
C SER A 90 -10.17 -38.51 9.72
N ALA A 91 -9.26 -38.03 10.56
CA ALA A 91 -7.82 -37.94 10.37
C ALA A 91 -7.24 -36.70 9.62
N PHE A 92 -7.52 -35.50 10.14
CA PHE A 92 -6.47 -34.47 10.23
C PHE A 92 -5.50 -34.86 11.37
N MET A 93 -4.74 -35.93 11.15
CA MET A 93 -3.59 -36.30 11.98
C MET A 93 -2.42 -36.47 11.01
N ARG A 94 -1.77 -35.35 10.65
CA ARG A 94 -0.48 -35.45 9.95
C ARG A 94 0.52 -36.01 10.95
N GLN A 95 0.93 -37.25 10.72
CA GLN A 95 1.94 -37.93 11.51
C GLN A 95 3.34 -37.49 11.08
N ARG A 96 4.16 -37.22 12.10
CA ARG A 96 5.59 -37.53 12.19
C ARG A 96 6.53 -36.76 11.26
N ASP A 97 7.02 -35.63 11.76
CA ASP A 97 8.32 -35.09 11.40
C ASP A 97 9.22 -35.10 12.65
N GLU A 98 10.04 -36.15 12.79
CA GLU A 98 11.07 -36.28 13.82
C GLU A 98 12.29 -35.44 13.38
N SER A 99 12.74 -34.49 14.21
CA SER A 99 14.03 -33.81 14.00
C SER A 99 15.15 -34.48 14.83
N PRO A 100 16.34 -34.73 14.25
CA PRO A 100 17.29 -35.74 14.72
C PRO A 100 18.33 -35.16 15.69
N ASN A 101 17.97 -34.83 16.93
CA ASN A 101 18.99 -34.47 17.91
C ASN A 101 18.65 -34.85 19.34
N THR A 102 18.84 -36.13 19.68
CA THR A 102 18.98 -36.58 21.07
C THR A 102 20.33 -37.30 21.23
N LYS A 103 21.31 -36.56 21.78
CA LYS A 103 22.62 -37.09 22.19
C LYS A 103 22.41 -38.16 23.28
N LYS A 104 22.94 -39.37 23.07
CA LYS A 104 23.03 -40.39 24.13
C LYS A 104 24.19 -40.05 25.06
N VAL A 105 23.91 -39.80 26.34
CA VAL A 105 24.89 -39.86 27.43
C VAL A 105 24.99 -41.32 27.84
N ILE A 106 26.18 -41.91 27.73
CA ILE A 106 26.47 -43.27 28.20
C ILE A 106 27.03 -43.15 29.61
N LEU A 107 26.47 -43.91 30.54
CA LEU A 107 26.96 -44.13 31.90
C LEU A 107 27.32 -45.62 32.02
#